data_AF-A0A9Q2NZW4-F1
#
_entry.id   AF-A0A9Q2NZW4-F1
#
_cell.length_a   1.000
_cell.length_b   1.000
_cell.length_c   1.000
_cell.angle_alpha   90.00
_cell.angle_beta   90.00
_cell.angle_gamma   90.00
#
_symmetry.space_group_name_H-M   'P 1'
#
loop_
_entity.id
_entity.type
_entity.pdbx_description
1 polymer ?
#
loop_
_entity_poly.entity_id
_entity_poly.type
_entity_poly.pdbx_seq_one_letter_code
_entity_poly.pdbx_strand_id
1 'polypeptide(L)'
;MQFHKALICSTIILTASPAVASAWEHEHERGVDLYRTENAGMVVSLVCDPNTVYGTSESAVLIEAGNNPDLSAEVGFSFPDGNRIGAAMVHGRYGKATANPVEWETLIAGFRAHQTVTVMIGDSSTEVELGDPMPFTCL
;
A
#
# COMPACT_ATOMS: atom_id res chain seq x y z
N MET A 1 -19.71 49.19 45.13
CA MET A 1 -18.62 48.20 44.99
C MET A 1 -19.13 47.09 44.09
N GLN A 2 -18.65 47.08 42.84
CA GLN A 2 -18.95 46.07 41.82
C GLN A 2 -18.08 44.84 42.03
N PHE A 3 -18.63 43.65 41.82
CA PHE A 3 -17.84 42.47 41.45
C PHE A 3 -18.58 41.71 40.35
N HIS A 4 -18.16 41.95 39.11
CA HIS A 4 -18.56 41.16 37.95
C HIS A 4 -17.64 39.94 37.87
N LYS A 5 -18.20 38.75 38.11
CA LYS A 5 -17.48 37.48 37.95
C LYS A 5 -17.59 37.08 36.47
N ALA A 6 -16.57 37.40 35.69
CA ALA A 6 -16.45 36.96 34.31
C ALA A 6 -16.14 35.45 34.30
N LEU A 7 -17.11 34.65 33.85
CA LEU A 7 -16.93 33.23 33.55
C LEU A 7 -16.25 33.12 32.18
N ILE A 8 -14.97 32.76 32.19
CA ILE A 8 -14.17 32.48 31.00
C ILE A 8 -14.58 31.08 30.51
N CYS A 9 -15.42 31.03 29.48
CA CYS A 9 -15.68 29.81 28.72
C CYS A 9 -14.48 29.53 27.81
N SER A 10 -13.59 28.63 28.22
CA SER A 10 -12.56 28.08 27.34
C SER A 10 -13.18 27.04 26.40
N THR A 11 -13.53 27.46 25.19
CA THR A 11 -13.86 26.58 24.05
C THR A 11 -12.59 25.87 23.58
N ILE A 12 -12.49 24.58 23.87
CA ILE A 12 -11.50 23.68 23.26
C ILE A 12 -11.98 23.40 21.83
N ILE A 13 -11.29 23.96 20.85
CA ILE A 13 -11.51 23.64 19.43
C ILE A 13 -10.81 22.31 19.17
N LEU A 14 -11.58 21.23 19.08
CA LEU A 14 -11.09 19.92 18.66
C LEU A 14 -10.87 20.00 17.13
N THR A 15 -9.65 20.30 16.70
CA THR A 15 -9.29 20.23 15.28
C THR A 15 -9.31 18.77 14.86
N ALA A 16 -10.36 18.34 14.16
CA ALA A 16 -10.36 17.08 13.45
C ALA A 16 -9.29 17.19 12.36
N SER A 17 -8.14 16.54 12.57
CA SER A 17 -7.17 16.36 11.50
C SER A 17 -7.87 15.59 10.38
N PRO A 18 -7.81 16.06 9.12
CA PRO A 18 -8.20 15.22 8.00
C PRO A 18 -7.35 13.96 8.09
N ALA A 19 -7.99 12.79 7.99
CA ALA A 19 -7.25 11.55 7.76
C ALA A 19 -6.37 11.82 6.55
N VAL A 20 -5.05 11.82 6.78
CA VAL A 20 -4.09 11.92 5.68
C VAL A 20 -4.42 10.76 4.77
N ALA A 21 -4.65 11.06 3.49
CA ALA A 21 -4.87 10.04 2.47
C ALA A 21 -3.82 8.95 2.63
N SER A 22 -4.23 7.69 2.43
CA SER A 22 -3.32 6.56 2.49
C SER A 22 -2.18 6.84 1.52
N ALA A 23 -0.98 7.02 2.05
CA ALA A 23 0.22 7.32 1.29
C ALA A 23 1.24 6.23 1.54
N TRP A 24 2.07 5.95 0.53
CA TRP A 24 3.23 5.10 0.70
C TRP A 24 4.12 5.64 1.83
N GLU A 25 4.26 4.86 2.89
CA GLU A 25 5.27 5.01 3.92
C GLU A 25 6.52 4.26 3.47
N HIS A 26 7.68 4.92 3.55
CA HIS A 26 8.98 4.30 3.25
C HIS A 26 9.73 4.04 4.54
N GLU A 27 10.05 2.77 4.75
CA GLU A 27 10.79 2.26 5.90
C GLU A 27 12.01 1.47 5.42
N HIS A 28 12.92 1.20 6.37
CA HIS A 28 14.11 0.41 6.13
C HIS A 28 14.22 -0.68 7.20
N GLU A 29 14.04 -1.94 6.80
CA GLU A 29 14.02 -3.08 7.71
C GLU A 29 15.13 -4.08 7.38
N ARG A 30 16.04 -4.30 8.34
CA ARG A 30 17.20 -5.22 8.23
C ARG A 30 17.99 -5.10 6.92
N GLY A 31 18.16 -3.88 6.40
CA GLY A 31 18.99 -3.63 5.22
C GLY A 31 18.24 -3.58 3.89
N VAL A 32 16.91 -3.71 3.89
CA VAL A 32 16.08 -3.59 2.67
C VAL A 32 15.07 -2.46 2.80
N ASP A 33 14.73 -1.85 1.67
CA ASP A 33 13.69 -0.83 1.62
C ASP A 33 12.30 -1.49 1.58
N LEU A 34 11.40 -0.98 2.41
CA LEU A 34 10.01 -1.39 2.50
C LEU A 34 9.14 -0.17 2.19
N TYR A 35 8.25 -0.30 1.21
CA TYR A 35 7.22 0.70 0.93
C TYR A 35 5.88 0.09 1.30
N ARG A 36 5.10 0.76 2.13
CA ARG A 36 3.83 0.22 2.64
C ARG A 36 2.72 1.26 2.54
N THR A 37 1.51 0.83 2.21
CA THR A 37 0.32 1.67 2.26
C THR A 37 -0.86 0.85 2.76
N GLU A 38 -1.79 1.48 3.49
CA GLU A 38 -2.93 0.81 4.10
C GLU A 38 -4.21 1.60 3.84
N ASN A 39 -5.12 1.01 3.08
CA ASN A 39 -6.39 1.63 2.72
C ASN A 39 -7.50 0.59 2.62
N ALA A 40 -8.71 0.95 3.04
CA ALA A 40 -9.90 0.11 2.91
C ALA A 40 -9.76 -1.33 3.45
N GLY A 41 -8.93 -1.53 4.51
CA GLY A 41 -8.68 -2.84 5.09
C GLY A 41 -7.74 -3.73 4.25
N MET A 42 -7.02 -3.15 3.30
CA MET A 42 -5.91 -3.78 2.59
C MET A 42 -4.60 -3.10 2.93
N VAL A 43 -3.58 -3.91 3.15
CA VAL A 43 -2.19 -3.49 3.20
C VAL A 43 -1.53 -3.91 1.90
N VAL A 44 -0.90 -2.96 1.22
CA VAL A 44 -0.03 -3.21 0.07
C VAL A 44 1.38 -2.86 0.48
N SER A 45 2.29 -3.83 0.37
CA SER A 45 3.70 -3.65 0.69
C SER A 45 4.56 -4.01 -0.52
N LEU A 46 5.55 -3.18 -0.85
CA LEU A 46 6.60 -3.48 -1.81
C LEU A 46 7.91 -3.61 -1.03
N VAL A 47 8.44 -4.83 -0.99
CA VAL A 47 9.76 -5.14 -0.43
C VAL A 47 10.79 -5.09 -1.54
N CYS A 48 11.77 -4.21 -1.42
CA CYS A 48 12.89 -4.11 -2.33
C CYS A 48 14.11 -4.85 -1.77
N ASP A 49 14.18 -6.17 -2.01
CA ASP A 49 15.27 -7.04 -1.55
C ASP A 49 16.12 -7.59 -2.72
N PRO A 50 16.95 -6.75 -3.37
CA PRO A 50 17.80 -7.19 -4.48
C PRO A 50 18.92 -8.14 -4.03
N ASN A 51 19.22 -8.21 -2.73
CA ASN A 51 20.29 -9.03 -2.17
C ASN A 51 19.79 -10.31 -1.51
N THR A 52 18.49 -10.62 -1.60
CA THR A 52 17.86 -11.84 -1.06
C THR A 52 18.04 -12.02 0.45
N VAL A 53 18.16 -10.92 1.20
CA VAL A 53 18.35 -10.91 2.67
C VAL A 53 17.25 -11.68 3.40
N TYR A 54 16.03 -11.66 2.87
CA TYR A 54 14.86 -12.33 3.44
C TYR A 54 14.51 -13.65 2.74
N GLY A 55 15.40 -14.17 1.89
CA GLY A 55 15.21 -15.45 1.21
C GLY A 55 14.13 -15.43 0.12
N THR A 56 13.64 -14.25 -0.27
CA THR A 56 12.95 -14.08 -1.56
C THR A 56 14.00 -13.99 -2.65
N SER A 57 13.68 -14.49 -3.84
CA SER A 57 14.61 -14.52 -4.97
C SER A 57 14.71 -13.19 -5.73
N GLU A 58 14.10 -12.10 -5.24
CA GLU A 58 14.16 -10.70 -5.70
C GLU A 58 13.10 -9.90 -4.89
N SER A 59 12.86 -8.64 -5.26
CA SER A 59 11.74 -7.82 -4.77
C SER A 59 10.38 -8.52 -4.86
N ALA A 60 9.47 -8.14 -3.97
CA ALA A 60 8.13 -8.73 -3.90
C ALA A 60 7.06 -7.71 -3.51
N VAL A 61 5.85 -7.93 -4.00
CA VAL A 61 4.64 -7.27 -3.52
C VAL A 61 3.92 -8.19 -2.56
N LEU A 62 3.49 -7.65 -1.42
CA LEU A 62 2.69 -8.35 -0.44
C LEU A 62 1.32 -7.68 -0.32
N ILE A 63 0.27 -8.51 -0.25
CA ILE A 63 -1.11 -8.07 -0.04
C ILE A 63 -1.65 -8.76 1.21
N GLU A 64 -2.14 -7.97 2.15
CA GLU A 64 -2.90 -8.45 3.28
C GLU A 64 -4.32 -7.90 3.18
N ALA A 65 -5.30 -8.79 3.01
CA ALA A 65 -6.71 -8.40 2.91
C ALA A 65 -7.45 -8.77 4.19
N GLY A 66 -7.98 -7.79 4.93
CA GLY A 66 -8.84 -8.02 6.09
C GLY A 66 -8.22 -8.89 7.18
N ASN A 67 -6.93 -8.67 7.50
CA ASN A 67 -6.11 -9.48 8.43
C ASN A 67 -5.82 -10.92 7.96
N ASN A 68 -5.94 -11.22 6.67
CA ASN A 68 -5.45 -12.47 6.09
C ASN A 68 -4.11 -12.24 5.39
N PRO A 69 -2.97 -12.34 6.09
CA PRO A 69 -1.65 -12.24 5.47
C PRO A 69 -1.30 -13.48 4.64
N ASP A 70 -2.07 -14.57 4.77
CA ASP A 70 -1.80 -15.87 4.15
C ASP A 70 -2.59 -16.08 2.83
N LEU A 71 -2.83 -14.99 2.10
CA LEU A 71 -3.64 -15.02 0.88
C LEU A 71 -2.95 -15.85 -0.22
N SER A 72 -3.54 -17.00 -0.58
CA SER A 72 -3.08 -17.83 -1.70
C SER A 72 -4.19 -17.96 -2.74
N ALA A 73 -4.21 -17.02 -3.69
CA ALA A 73 -5.23 -16.90 -4.72
C ALA A 73 -4.71 -16.07 -5.91
N GLU A 74 -5.42 -16.12 -7.03
CA GLU A 74 -5.22 -15.17 -8.12
C GLU A 74 -5.76 -13.79 -7.69
N VAL A 75 -4.93 -12.77 -7.79
CA VAL A 75 -5.27 -11.38 -7.48
C VAL A 75 -5.10 -10.54 -8.72
N GLY A 76 -6.14 -9.81 -9.11
CA GLY A 76 -6.08 -8.86 -10.21
C GLY A 76 -5.74 -7.46 -9.73
N PHE A 77 -4.84 -6.76 -10.41
CA PHE A 77 -4.62 -5.33 -10.23
C PHE A 77 -5.06 -4.59 -11.49
N SER A 78 -5.86 -3.53 -11.33
CA SER A 78 -6.26 -2.64 -12.42
C SER A 78 -5.91 -1.21 -12.07
N PHE A 79 -5.19 -0.55 -12.97
CA PHE A 79 -4.78 0.84 -12.85
C PHE A 79 -5.71 1.78 -13.64
N PRO A 80 -5.78 3.08 -13.28
CA PRO A 80 -6.62 4.08 -13.97
C PRO A 80 -6.34 4.26 -15.46
N ASP A 81 -5.12 3.95 -15.93
CA ASP A 81 -4.75 3.98 -17.35
C ASP A 81 -5.29 2.78 -18.16
N GLY A 82 -5.99 1.86 -17.51
CA GLY A 82 -6.56 0.65 -18.12
C GLY A 82 -5.60 -0.55 -18.15
N ASN A 83 -4.35 -0.40 -17.69
CA ASN A 83 -3.44 -1.53 -17.53
C ASN A 83 -3.94 -2.46 -16.43
N ARG A 84 -3.83 -3.77 -16.69
CA ARG A 84 -4.28 -4.84 -15.80
C ARG A 84 -3.28 -5.97 -15.76
N ILE A 85 -3.09 -6.55 -14.59
CA ILE A 85 -2.27 -7.75 -14.41
C ILE A 85 -2.99 -8.73 -13.48
N GLY A 86 -2.75 -10.02 -13.71
CA GLY A 86 -3.04 -11.08 -12.74
C GLY A 86 -1.77 -11.43 -11.96
N ALA A 87 -1.92 -11.70 -10.69
CA ALA A 87 -0.84 -12.12 -9.81
C ALA A 87 -1.28 -13.37 -9.04
N ALA A 88 -0.61 -14.49 -9.31
CA ALA A 88 -0.77 -15.70 -8.53
C ALA A 88 -0.07 -15.52 -7.17
N MET A 89 -0.84 -15.11 -6.15
CA MET A 89 -0.33 -14.88 -4.82
C MET A 89 -0.06 -16.21 -4.09
N VAL A 90 1.05 -16.28 -3.37
CA VAL A 90 1.39 -17.41 -2.50
C VAL A 90 1.74 -16.87 -1.12
N HIS A 91 0.91 -17.19 -0.11
CA HIS A 91 1.06 -16.66 1.26
C HIS A 91 1.16 -15.13 1.29
N GLY A 92 0.25 -14.46 0.57
CA GLY A 92 0.17 -13.01 0.45
C GLY A 92 1.23 -12.39 -0.45
N ARG A 93 2.09 -13.17 -1.11
CA ARG A 93 3.25 -12.68 -1.87
C ARG A 93 3.14 -12.91 -3.38
N TYR A 94 3.47 -11.88 -4.15
CA TYR A 94 3.83 -11.95 -5.56
C TYR A 94 5.30 -11.51 -5.73
N GLY A 95 6.18 -12.45 -6.06
CA GLY A 95 7.62 -12.20 -6.16
C GLY A 95 8.10 -12.03 -7.59
N LYS A 96 8.97 -11.04 -7.84
CA LYS A 96 9.55 -10.75 -9.17
C LYS A 96 10.16 -11.98 -9.83
N ALA A 97 10.90 -12.78 -9.07
CA ALA A 97 11.59 -13.96 -9.58
C ALA A 97 10.68 -15.06 -10.13
N THR A 98 9.41 -15.11 -9.70
CA THR A 98 8.43 -16.08 -10.22
C THR A 98 7.33 -15.42 -11.06
N ALA A 99 7.29 -14.09 -11.07
CA ALA A 99 6.36 -13.30 -11.86
C ALA A 99 6.65 -13.43 -13.36
N ASN A 100 5.62 -13.23 -14.18
CA ASN A 100 5.85 -12.92 -15.58
C ASN A 100 6.57 -11.56 -15.65
N PRO A 101 7.69 -11.43 -16.39
CA PRO A 101 8.45 -10.17 -16.44
C PRO A 101 7.62 -8.98 -16.90
N VAL A 102 6.71 -9.16 -17.86
CA VAL A 102 5.86 -8.08 -18.37
C VAL A 102 4.84 -7.65 -17.32
N GLU A 103 4.24 -8.59 -16.60
CA GLU A 103 3.27 -8.29 -15.55
C GLU A 103 3.92 -7.62 -14.34
N TRP A 104 5.13 -8.04 -13.96
CA TRP A 104 5.90 -7.39 -12.90
C TRP A 104 6.21 -5.93 -13.25
N GLU A 105 6.78 -5.68 -14.43
CA GLU A 105 7.09 -4.32 -14.88
C GLU A 105 5.82 -3.45 -14.97
N THR A 106 4.72 -4.02 -15.46
CA THR A 106 3.42 -3.32 -15.52
C THR A 106 2.91 -2.96 -14.12
N LEU A 107 3.05 -3.86 -13.15
CA LEU A 107 2.65 -3.62 -11.76
C LEU A 107 3.46 -2.49 -11.12
N ILE A 108 4.79 -2.53 -11.23
CA ILE A 108 5.67 -1.50 -10.68
C ILE A 108 5.47 -0.15 -11.38
N ALA A 109 5.30 -0.15 -12.70
CA ALA A 109 4.99 1.07 -13.46
C ALA A 109 3.66 1.67 -13.01
N GLY A 110 2.64 0.84 -12.78
CA GLY A 110 1.35 1.28 -12.29
C GLY A 110 1.43 1.94 -10.91
N PHE A 111 2.13 1.32 -9.94
CA PHE A 111 2.35 1.92 -8.61
C PHE A 111 3.14 3.24 -8.65
N ARG A 112 3.98 3.46 -9.66
CA ARG A 112 4.74 4.72 -9.84
C ARG A 112 3.98 5.80 -10.61
N ALA A 113 2.95 5.43 -11.36
CA ALA A 113 2.22 6.37 -12.21
C ALA A 113 0.91 6.84 -11.57
N HIS A 114 0.34 6.03 -10.67
CA HIS A 114 -1.02 6.23 -10.17
C HIS A 114 -1.09 6.27 -8.65
N GLN A 115 -2.03 7.07 -8.15
CA GLN A 115 -2.32 7.19 -6.72
C GLN A 115 -3.37 6.19 -6.23
N THR A 116 -3.96 5.41 -7.15
CA THR A 116 -4.95 4.38 -6.83
C THR A 116 -4.72 3.13 -7.65
N VAL A 117 -5.15 2.00 -7.09
CA VAL A 117 -5.22 0.72 -7.79
C VAL A 117 -6.48 -0.02 -7.35
N THR A 118 -7.18 -0.64 -8.28
CA THR A 118 -8.26 -1.58 -7.94
C THR A 118 -7.68 -2.97 -7.78
N VAL A 119 -7.85 -3.56 -6.60
CA VAL A 119 -7.44 -4.93 -6.28
C VAL A 119 -8.67 -5.83 -6.30
N MET A 120 -8.59 -6.92 -7.07
CA MET A 120 -9.66 -7.90 -7.25
C MET A 120 -9.24 -9.24 -6.69
N ILE A 121 -10.05 -9.80 -5.79
CA ILE A 121 -9.82 -11.10 -5.14
C ILE A 121 -11.12 -11.91 -5.24
N GLY A 122 -11.13 -12.93 -6.09
CA GLY A 122 -12.38 -13.63 -6.43
C GLY A 122 -13.40 -12.67 -7.06
N ASP A 123 -14.61 -12.63 -6.49
CA ASP A 123 -15.68 -11.72 -6.95
C ASP A 123 -15.64 -10.34 -6.26
N SER A 124 -14.73 -10.14 -5.31
CA SER A 124 -14.58 -8.88 -4.58
C SER A 124 -13.63 -7.94 -5.29
N SER A 125 -14.01 -6.67 -5.37
CA SER A 125 -13.20 -5.59 -5.94
C SER A 125 -13.14 -4.43 -4.95
N THR A 126 -11.94 -3.96 -4.67
CA THR A 126 -11.71 -2.87 -3.72
C THR A 126 -10.70 -1.90 -4.32
N GLU A 127 -11.05 -0.63 -4.34
CA GLU A 127 -10.11 0.44 -4.68
C GLU A 127 -9.21 0.74 -3.47
N VAL A 128 -7.91 0.78 -3.71
CA VAL A 128 -6.87 1.08 -2.73
C VAL A 128 -6.24 2.42 -3.10
N GLU A 129 -6.32 3.38 -2.18
CA GLU A 129 -5.52 4.60 -2.26
C GLU A 129 -4.06 4.28 -1.89
N LEU A 130 -3.16 4.51 -2.85
CA LEU A 130 -1.71 4.36 -2.71
C LEU A 130 -1.04 5.68 -2.27
N GLY A 131 -1.71 6.80 -2.53
CA GLY A 131 -1.21 8.16 -2.31
C GLY A 131 -0.15 8.56 -3.33
N ASP A 132 0.65 9.57 -3.01
CA ASP A 132 1.62 10.11 -3.96
C ASP A 132 2.64 9.05 -4.41
N PRO A 133 2.94 8.95 -5.72
CA PRO A 133 3.88 7.95 -6.20
C PRO A 133 5.29 8.16 -5.64
N MET A 134 5.93 7.06 -5.26
CA MET A 134 7.25 7.07 -4.63
C MET A 134 8.35 6.56 -5.57
N PRO A 135 9.59 7.06 -5.44
CA PRO A 135 10.73 6.55 -6.17
C PRO A 135 11.24 5.23 -5.56
N PHE A 136 10.55 4.12 -5.83
CA PHE A 136 10.97 2.80 -5.33
C PHE A 136 12.38 2.44 -5.77
N THR A 137 13.20 1.93 -4.85
CA THR A 137 14.60 1.57 -5.11
C THR A 137 14.79 0.29 -5.91
N CYS A 138 13.77 -0.58 -5.97
CA CYS A 138 13.80 -1.78 -6.78
C CYS A 138 13.21 -1.57 -8.19
N LEU A 139 14.01 -1.94 -9.19
CA LEU A 139 13.68 -2.01 -10.61
C LEU A 139 13.75 -3.47 -11.04
#